data_AF-A0A8M9PDV4-F1
#
_entry.id   AF-A0A8M9PDV4-F1
#
_cell.length_a   1.000
_cell.length_b   1.000
_cell.length_c   1.000
_cell.angle_alpha   90.00
_cell.angle_beta   90.00
_cell.angle_gamma   90.00
#
_symmetry.space_group_name_H-M   'P 1'
#
loop_
_entity.id
_entity.type
_entity.pdbx_description
1 polymer ?
#
loop_
_entity_poly.entity_id
_entity_poly.type
_entity_poly.pdbx_seq_one_letter_code
_entity_poly.pdbx_strand_id
1 'polypeptide(L)'
;METRPEYKMTLAEKDSMKKESYESKQVVHFTVRRFPNQTIQMGRDREPMQEYRLPYKNILPIPIFVPRDVTQPDVTRSPSPSVKSSTDTEASLSGVCLHKREISSITEHKPMVIQPRSPDFRASSLISPPRDTLRFQRRE
;
A
#
# COMPACT_ATOMS: atom_id res chain seq x y z
N MET A 1 23.66 -0.63 8.27
CA MET A 1 24.44 -0.97 7.07
C MET A 1 24.01 -2.35 6.65
N GLU A 2 23.40 -2.50 5.48
CA GLU A 2 23.02 -3.81 4.94
C GLU A 2 23.89 -4.07 3.72
N THR A 3 24.66 -5.16 3.75
CA THR A 3 25.40 -5.63 2.58
C THR A 3 24.51 -6.61 1.84
N ARG A 4 24.13 -6.28 0.61
CA ARG A 4 23.37 -7.22 -0.23
C ARG A 4 24.36 -8.04 -1.07
N PRO A 5 24.49 -9.36 -0.83
CA PRO A 5 25.37 -10.19 -1.65
C PRO A 5 24.82 -10.23 -3.08
N GLU A 6 25.65 -9.83 -4.06
CA GLU A 6 25.52 -9.91 -5.54
C GLU A 6 24.11 -10.03 -6.17
N TYR A 7 23.07 -9.49 -5.53
CA TYR A 7 21.72 -9.67 -6.02
C TYR A 7 21.48 -8.60 -7.07
N LYS A 8 21.69 -8.99 -8.34
CA LYS A 8 21.26 -8.30 -9.57
C LYS A 8 22.16 -7.18 -10.11
N MET A 9 23.44 -7.10 -9.73
CA MET A 9 24.43 -6.28 -10.45
C MET A 9 25.45 -7.13 -11.18
N THR A 10 24.95 -7.94 -12.11
CA THR A 10 25.77 -8.68 -13.08
C THR A 10 25.59 -8.03 -14.44
N LEU A 11 26.69 -7.55 -15.03
CA LEU A 11 26.75 -7.12 -16.42
C LEU A 11 27.33 -8.29 -17.21
N ALA A 12 26.61 -8.76 -18.22
CA ALA A 12 27.07 -9.80 -19.12
C ALA A 12 26.88 -9.33 -20.56
N GLU A 13 27.98 -9.26 -21.30
CA GLU A 13 28.02 -8.85 -22.70
C GLU A 13 28.63 -9.99 -23.52
N LYS A 14 28.09 -10.21 -24.72
CA LYS A 14 28.58 -11.25 -25.62
C LYS A 14 28.60 -10.74 -27.04
N ASP A 15 29.78 -10.68 -27.64
CA ASP A 15 29.98 -10.37 -29.06
C ASP A 15 30.21 -11.68 -29.80
N SER A 16 29.19 -12.14 -30.53
CA SER A 16 29.28 -13.37 -31.32
C SER A 16 30.12 -13.22 -32.60
N MET A 17 30.26 -12.00 -33.13
CA MET A 17 31.05 -11.76 -34.34
C MET A 17 32.54 -11.82 -34.03
N LYS A 18 32.95 -11.23 -32.90
CA LYS A 18 34.34 -11.29 -32.40
C LYS A 18 34.64 -12.51 -31.54
N LYS A 19 33.61 -13.30 -31.19
CA LYS A 19 33.70 -14.45 -30.27
C LYS A 19 34.22 -14.06 -28.88
N GLU A 20 33.80 -12.91 -28.40
CA GLU A 20 34.20 -12.36 -27.10
C GLU A 20 33.02 -12.37 -26.13
N SER A 21 33.32 -12.55 -24.85
CA SER A 21 32.33 -12.43 -23.78
C SER A 21 32.95 -11.72 -22.59
N TYR A 22 32.19 -10.80 -22.01
CA TYR A 22 32.56 -10.06 -20.82
C TYR A 22 31.50 -10.28 -19.74
N GLU A 23 31.93 -10.68 -18.55
CA GLU A 23 31.07 -10.81 -17.37
C GLU A 23 31.68 -10.04 -16.21
N SER A 24 30.87 -9.21 -15.56
CA SER A 24 31.28 -8.38 -14.43
C SER A 24 30.24 -8.47 -13.33
N LYS A 25 30.67 -8.80 -12.12
CA LYS A 25 29.83 -8.90 -10.91
C LYS A 25 30.30 -7.87 -9.90
N GLN A 26 29.35 -7.13 -9.34
CA GLN A 26 29.65 -6.09 -8.36
C GLN A 26 28.83 -6.29 -7.09
N VAL A 27 29.52 -6.20 -5.95
CA VAL A 27 28.87 -6.12 -4.63
C VAL A 27 28.47 -4.67 -4.38
N VAL A 28 27.22 -4.47 -3.98
CA VAL A 28 26.68 -3.15 -3.66
C VAL A 28 26.23 -3.11 -2.22
N HIS A 29 26.70 -2.10 -1.50
CA HIS A 29 26.28 -1.83 -0.14
C HIS A 29 25.19 -0.76 -0.14
N PHE A 30 24.17 -0.96 0.68
CA PHE A 30 23.10 0.01 0.85
C PHE A 30 23.10 0.53 2.29
N THR A 31 22.93 1.84 2.40
CA THR A 31 22.86 2.51 3.69
C THR A 31 21.51 3.17 3.86
N VAL A 32 20.94 2.98 5.04
CA VAL A 32 19.69 3.60 5.48
C VAL A 32 19.97 4.28 6.82
N ARG A 33 19.66 5.58 6.90
CA ARG A 33 19.74 6.40 8.10
C ARG A 33 18.35 6.92 8.43
N ARG A 34 17.95 6.81 9.69
CA ARG A 34 16.64 7.27 10.20
C ARG A 34 16.89 8.31 11.27
N PHE A 35 16.17 9.42 11.20
CA PHE A 35 16.31 10.53 12.11
C PHE A 35 15.01 10.78 12.89
N PRO A 36 15.09 11.30 14.14
CA PRO A 36 13.90 11.61 14.95
C PRO A 36 12.98 12.68 14.33
N ASN A 37 13.51 13.53 13.45
CA ASN A 37 12.77 14.58 12.74
C ASN A 37 11.91 14.06 11.57
N GLN A 38 11.56 12.76 11.59
CA GLN A 38 10.78 12.09 10.56
C GLN A 38 11.45 12.10 9.18
N THR A 39 12.77 12.19 9.12
CA THR A 39 13.53 12.07 7.88
C THR A 39 14.19 10.69 7.76
N ILE A 40 14.15 10.11 6.57
CA ILE A 40 14.95 8.94 6.18
C ILE A 40 15.90 9.35 5.06
N GLN A 41 17.17 8.95 5.17
CA GLN A 41 18.14 9.05 4.09
C GLN A 41 18.55 7.64 3.68
N MET A 42 18.46 7.32 2.40
CA MET A 42 18.86 6.00 1.89
C MET A 42 19.50 6.07 0.51
N GLY A 43 20.43 5.17 0.23
CA GLY A 43 21.13 5.10 -1.05
C GLY A 43 22.17 3.98 -1.10
N ARG A 44 22.85 3.87 -2.25
CA ARG A 44 24.03 3.03 -2.42
C ARG A 44 25.23 3.71 -1.75
N ASP A 45 26.14 2.93 -1.17
CA ASP A 45 27.38 3.47 -0.65
C ASP A 45 28.18 4.12 -1.77
N ARG A 46 28.78 5.29 -1.47
CA ARG A 46 29.53 6.16 -2.39
C ARG A 46 28.69 6.93 -3.41
N GLU A 47 27.37 6.75 -3.43
CA GLU A 47 26.43 7.58 -4.20
C GLU A 47 25.75 8.62 -3.29
N PRO A 48 25.26 9.74 -3.85
CA PRO A 48 24.45 10.68 -3.09
C PRO A 48 23.21 9.99 -2.52
N MET A 49 22.98 10.15 -1.21
CA MET A 49 21.83 9.55 -0.53
C MET A 49 20.56 10.35 -0.82
N GLN A 50 19.47 9.65 -1.11
CA GLN A 50 18.17 10.27 -1.29
C GLN A 50 17.51 10.52 0.07
N GLU A 51 17.05 11.75 0.29
CA GLU A 51 16.28 12.13 1.48
C GLU A 51 14.77 11.98 1.23
N TYR A 52 14.07 11.46 2.22
CA TYR A 52 12.62 11.28 2.26
C TYR A 52 12.06 11.85 3.57
N ARG A 53 11.01 12.66 3.45
CA ARG A 53 10.23 13.15 4.59
C ARG A 53 9.05 12.21 4.86
N LEU A 54 8.90 11.81 6.11
CA LEU A 54 7.81 10.99 6.61
C LEU A 54 6.73 11.87 7.28
N PRO A 55 5.45 11.44 7.30
CA PRO A 55 4.92 10.29 6.55
C PRO A 55 5.03 10.52 5.04
N TYR A 56 5.42 9.47 4.31
CA TYR A 56 5.66 9.58 2.88
C TYR A 56 4.34 9.90 2.17
N LYS A 57 4.23 11.11 1.61
CA LYS A 57 3.06 11.53 0.85
C LYS A 57 3.15 10.93 -0.54
N ASN A 58 2.38 9.88 -0.80
CA ASN A 58 2.17 9.38 -2.16
C ASN A 58 1.39 10.43 -2.94
N ILE A 59 2.07 11.34 -3.62
CA ILE A 59 1.44 12.20 -4.62
C ILE A 59 1.21 11.31 -5.83
N LEU A 60 0.08 10.61 -5.85
CA LEU A 60 -0.37 9.95 -7.07
C LEU A 60 -0.66 11.05 -8.10
N PRO A 61 -0.12 10.98 -9.32
CA PRO A 61 -0.34 11.98 -10.36
C PRO A 61 -1.80 12.03 -10.85
N ILE A 62 -2.65 11.13 -10.37
CA ILE A 62 -4.06 11.03 -10.73
C ILE A 62 -4.89 11.44 -9.53
N PRO A 63 -5.79 12.43 -9.66
CA PRO A 63 -6.78 12.76 -8.64
C PRO A 63 -7.85 11.66 -8.59
N ILE A 64 -7.49 10.45 -8.16
CA ILE A 64 -8.46 9.34 -8.00
C ILE A 64 -9.46 9.67 -6.87
N PHE A 65 -9.06 10.52 -5.92
CA PHE A 65 -9.83 10.86 -4.73
C PHE A 65 -10.13 12.35 -4.58
N VAL A 66 -9.96 13.19 -5.62
CA VAL A 66 -10.39 14.59 -5.55
C VAL A 66 -11.83 14.65 -6.06
N PRO A 67 -12.82 15.02 -5.21
CA PRO A 67 -14.18 15.22 -5.66
C PRO A 67 -14.20 16.24 -6.80
N ARG A 68 -14.91 15.91 -7.88
CA ARG A 68 -15.13 16.84 -8.97
C ARG A 68 -15.91 18.05 -8.42
N ASP A 69 -15.40 19.25 -8.70
CA ASP A 69 -16.09 20.48 -8.32
C ASP A 69 -17.34 20.64 -9.20
N VAL A 70 -18.52 20.35 -8.64
CA VAL A 70 -19.83 20.44 -9.32
C VAL A 70 -20.26 21.88 -9.62
N THR A 71 -19.50 22.87 -9.13
CA THR A 71 -19.72 24.29 -9.47
C THR A 71 -19.17 24.66 -10.85
N GLN A 72 -18.30 23.83 -11.43
CA GLN A 72 -17.75 24.09 -12.76
C GLN A 72 -18.64 23.47 -13.86
N PRO A 73 -19.07 24.27 -14.86
CA PRO A 73 -19.83 23.75 -15.99
C PRO A 73 -18.99 22.75 -16.79
N ASP A 74 -19.63 21.67 -17.21
CA ASP A 74 -19.03 20.53 -17.91
C ASP A 74 -18.71 20.90 -19.38
N VAL A 75 -17.60 21.62 -19.63
CA VAL A 75 -17.23 22.11 -20.98
C VAL A 75 -16.78 20.98 -21.93
N THR A 76 -16.67 19.74 -21.45
CA THR A 76 -16.18 18.60 -22.25
C THR A 76 -17.18 17.46 -22.37
N ARG A 77 -18.49 17.73 -22.25
CA ARG A 77 -19.49 16.76 -22.69
C ARG A 77 -19.89 17.09 -24.13
N SER A 78 -19.26 16.41 -25.08
CA SER A 78 -19.89 16.29 -26.40
C SER A 78 -21.26 15.61 -26.20
N PRO A 79 -22.33 16.12 -26.82
CA PRO A 79 -23.64 15.50 -26.68
C PRO A 79 -23.55 14.10 -27.28
N SER A 80 -23.74 13.09 -26.43
CA SER A 80 -23.98 11.72 -26.84
C SER A 80 -25.19 11.72 -27.80
N PRO A 81 -25.09 11.10 -28.99
CA PRO A 81 -26.17 11.14 -29.96
C PRO A 81 -27.44 10.55 -29.35
N SER A 82 -28.53 11.30 -29.49
CA SER A 82 -29.85 11.00 -28.97
C SER A 82 -30.31 9.60 -29.40
N VAL A 83 -30.40 8.68 -28.44
CA VAL A 83 -31.15 7.44 -28.64
C VAL A 83 -32.63 7.80 -28.54
N LYS A 84 -33.33 7.65 -29.67
CA LYS A 84 -34.76 7.88 -29.79
C LYS A 84 -35.53 6.82 -28.98
N SER A 85 -36.61 7.30 -28.34
CA SER A 85 -37.81 6.59 -27.90
C SER A 85 -37.67 5.47 -26.85
N SER A 86 -38.13 5.75 -25.64
CA SER A 86 -39.32 5.09 -25.10
C SER A 86 -39.88 5.93 -23.95
N THR A 87 -41.20 6.02 -23.96
CA THR A 87 -42.07 6.79 -23.07
C THR A 87 -42.07 6.22 -21.66
N ASP A 88 -41.08 6.54 -20.83
CA ASP A 88 -41.11 6.17 -19.39
C ASP A 88 -40.63 7.32 -18.46
N THR A 89 -40.52 8.54 -18.98
CA THR A 89 -39.90 9.67 -18.28
C THR A 89 -40.77 10.34 -17.22
N GLU A 90 -42.03 9.93 -17.03
CA GLU A 90 -42.91 10.56 -16.02
C GLU A 90 -42.85 9.87 -14.64
N ALA A 91 -42.31 8.65 -14.54
CA ALA A 91 -42.16 7.98 -13.24
C ALA A 91 -40.90 8.44 -12.46
N SER A 92 -39.90 9.01 -13.15
CA SER A 92 -38.61 9.34 -12.53
C SER A 92 -38.61 10.65 -11.73
N LEU A 93 -39.64 11.49 -11.85
CA LEU A 93 -39.78 12.73 -11.07
C LEU A 93 -40.38 12.50 -9.67
N SER A 94 -40.98 11.34 -9.41
CA SER A 94 -41.61 11.03 -8.12
C SER A 94 -40.67 10.40 -7.09
N GLY A 95 -39.41 10.07 -7.43
CA GLY A 95 -38.47 9.42 -6.52
C GLY A 95 -38.90 8.03 -6.02
N VAL A 96 -39.93 7.43 -6.65
CA VAL A 96 -40.43 6.10 -6.28
C VAL A 96 -39.71 5.05 -7.12
N CYS A 97 -38.77 4.34 -6.50
CA CYS A 97 -38.15 3.16 -7.08
C CYS A 97 -39.19 2.03 -7.15
N LEU A 98 -39.66 1.69 -8.35
CA LEU A 98 -40.65 0.64 -8.60
C LEU A 98 -40.19 -0.76 -8.15
N HIS A 99 -38.91 -0.93 -7.86
CA HIS A 99 -38.32 -2.21 -7.45
C HIS A 99 -37.80 -2.22 -6.01
N LYS A 100 -38.33 -1.34 -5.14
CA LYS A 100 -37.95 -1.28 -3.73
C LYS A 100 -38.50 -2.51 -2.99
N ARG A 101 -37.64 -3.50 -2.74
CA ARG A 101 -37.97 -4.63 -1.86
C ARG A 101 -38.00 -4.16 -0.40
N GLU A 102 -38.88 -4.77 0.39
CA GLU A 102 -39.06 -4.46 1.81
C GLU A 102 -37.74 -4.69 2.59
N ILE A 103 -37.41 -3.81 3.53
CA ILE A 103 -36.11 -3.81 4.24
C ILE A 103 -35.87 -5.14 4.98
N SER A 104 -36.94 -5.78 5.44
CA SER A 104 -36.97 -7.11 6.05
C SER A 104 -36.36 -8.20 5.15
N SER A 105 -36.67 -8.19 3.85
CA SER A 105 -36.12 -9.14 2.87
C SER A 105 -34.62 -8.95 2.59
N ILE A 106 -34.07 -7.77 2.88
CA ILE A 106 -32.64 -7.45 2.65
C ILE A 106 -31.80 -8.01 3.81
N THR A 107 -32.36 -8.04 5.02
CA THR A 107 -31.65 -8.50 6.22
C THR A 107 -31.68 -10.01 6.42
N GLU A 108 -32.51 -10.75 5.68
CA GLU A 108 -32.68 -12.20 5.83
C GLU A 108 -31.39 -13.00 5.55
N HIS A 109 -30.56 -12.53 4.62
CA HIS A 109 -29.29 -13.18 4.27
C HIS A 109 -28.06 -12.54 4.90
N LYS A 110 -28.24 -11.70 5.93
CA LYS A 110 -27.09 -11.05 6.58
C LYS A 110 -26.31 -12.08 7.42
N PRO A 111 -25.03 -12.33 7.13
CA PRO A 111 -24.22 -13.22 7.97
C PRO A 111 -24.11 -12.63 9.38
N MET A 112 -24.10 -13.51 10.39
CA MET A 112 -24.03 -13.12 11.79
C MET A 112 -22.79 -12.26 12.03
N VAL A 113 -22.98 -11.04 12.53
CA VAL A 113 -21.88 -10.12 12.81
C VAL A 113 -21.20 -10.57 14.10
N ILE A 114 -20.04 -11.22 13.97
CA ILE A 114 -19.17 -11.52 15.11
C ILE A 114 -18.56 -10.20 15.57
N GLN A 115 -18.96 -9.74 16.75
CA GLN A 115 -18.29 -8.58 17.34
C GLN A 115 -16.85 -8.98 17.71
N PRO A 116 -15.85 -8.17 17.35
CA PRO A 116 -14.48 -8.44 17.74
C PRO A 116 -14.40 -8.40 19.27
N ARG A 117 -14.07 -9.54 19.88
CA ARG A 117 -13.77 -9.61 21.31
C ARG A 117 -12.51 -8.77 21.52
N SER A 118 -12.65 -7.60 22.14
CA SER A 118 -11.48 -6.84 22.59
C SER A 118 -10.81 -7.63 23.70
N PRO A 119 -9.58 -8.17 23.51
CA PRO A 119 -8.84 -8.70 24.64
C PRO A 119 -8.49 -7.52 25.56
N ASP A 120 -8.70 -7.68 26.86
CA ASP A 120 -8.24 -6.70 27.85
C ASP A 120 -6.71 -6.60 27.75
N PHE A 121 -6.26 -5.53 27.12
CA PHE A 121 -4.84 -5.32 26.90
C PHE A 121 -4.18 -4.98 28.24
N ARG A 122 -3.53 -5.97 28.84
CA ARG A 122 -2.71 -5.79 30.03
C ARG A 122 -1.23 -5.89 29.66
N ALA A 123 -0.47 -4.82 29.89
CA ALA A 123 0.96 -4.73 29.58
C ALA A 123 1.81 -5.84 30.22
N SER A 124 1.34 -6.44 31.32
CA SER A 124 1.98 -7.62 31.94
C SER A 124 2.03 -8.85 31.04
N SER A 125 1.20 -8.92 29.99
CA SER A 125 1.19 -10.02 29.02
C SER A 125 2.31 -9.91 27.99
N LEU A 126 3.00 -8.76 27.94
CA LEU A 126 4.13 -8.51 27.04
C LEU A 126 5.48 -8.90 27.68
N ILE A 127 5.49 -9.23 28.96
CA ILE A 127 6.72 -9.48 29.72
C ILE A 127 6.78 -10.97 30.03
N SER A 128 7.83 -11.65 29.56
CA SER A 128 8.09 -13.03 29.98
C SER A 128 8.38 -13.07 31.49
N PRO A 129 7.92 -14.11 32.22
CA PRO A 129 8.30 -14.29 33.62
C PRO A 129 9.84 -14.25 33.78
N PRO A 130 10.36 -13.69 34.88
CA PRO A 130 11.80 -13.67 35.13
C PRO A 130 12.32 -15.11 35.16
N ARG A 131 13.41 -15.38 34.41
CA ARG A 131 14.09 -16.67 34.47
C ARG A 131 14.82 -16.76 35.81
N ASP A 132 14.38 -17.67 36.66
CA ASP A 132 15.10 -18.04 37.87
C ASP A 132 16.53 -18.47 37.51
N THR A 133 17.50 -17.70 38.00
CA THR A 133 18.92 -18.00 37.88
C THR A 133 19.24 -19.14 38.83
N LEU A 134 19.18 -20.38 38.33
CA LEU A 134 19.70 -21.54 39.03
C LEU A 134 21.20 -21.33 39.29
N ARG A 135 21.52 -21.10 40.57
CA ARG A 135 22.89 -21.05 41.08
C ARG A 135 23.55 -22.40 40.80
N PHE A 136 24.55 -22.42 39.93
CA PHE A 136 25.48 -23.52 39.84
C PHE A 136 26.33 -23.56 41.11
N GLN A 137 26.08 -24.52 42.00
CA GLN A 137 27.04 -24.87 43.04
C GLN A 137 28.21 -25.62 42.39
N ARG A 138 29.38 -24.99 42.44
CA ARG A 138 30.67 -25.57 42.12
C ARG A 138 30.99 -26.64 43.17
N ARG A 139 31.21 -27.89 42.77
CA ARG A 139 31.89 -28.89 43.59
C ARG A 139 33.37 -28.93 43.21
N GLU A 140 34.20 -29.06 44.24
CA GLU A 140 35.65 -29.33 44.21
C GLU A 140 36.02 -30.56 43.40
#